data_AF-A0A7J4KCS2-F1
#
_entry.id   AF-A0A7J4KCS2-F1
#
_cell.length_a   1.000
_cell.length_b   1.000
_cell.length_c   1.000
_cell.angle_alpha   90.00
_cell.angle_beta   90.00
_cell.angle_gamma   90.00
#
_symmetry.space_group_name_H-M   'P 1'
#
loop_
_entity.id
_entity.type
_entity.pdbx_description
1 polymer ?
#
loop_
_entity_poly.entity_id
_entity_poly.type
_entity_poly.pdbx_seq_one_letter_code
_entity_poly.pdbx_strand_id
1 'polypeptide(L)'
;MIITPLEIIYLVITTLVVGYIFSGVIKIPNKDVLTSLKRFNWEEFKIAVLAAAPGVIFHELGHKFVALAFGFKAVFEIWPTGMIIGIAMKVLNAPLMLIAPGYVSISGTSNPYLFSLTAFAGPFINLLFWIIPMLILDYSKKKYSEKTMMILLMTKEINKWMFLFNMIPIPPLDGSKVLYPLFGSLFG
;
A
#
# COMPACT_ATOMS: atom_id res chain seq x y z
N MET A 1 -10.81 20.48 3.61
CA MET A 1 -10.98 19.68 4.85
C MET A 1 -9.95 18.58 4.85
N ILE A 2 -9.24 18.36 5.95
CA ILE A 2 -8.07 17.45 5.97
C ILE A 2 -8.50 15.98 5.90
N ILE A 3 -9.46 15.55 6.72
CA ILE A 3 -10.06 14.21 6.70
C ILE A 3 -11.54 14.35 7.07
N THR A 4 -12.43 13.69 6.33
CA THR A 4 -13.87 13.61 6.63
C THR A 4 -14.20 12.39 7.51
N PRO A 5 -15.31 12.40 8.26
CA PRO A 5 -15.76 11.21 9.00
C PRO A 5 -15.95 9.97 8.12
N LEU A 6 -16.43 10.15 6.89
CA LEU A 6 -16.60 9.07 5.93
C LEU A 6 -15.25 8.47 5.49
N GLU A 7 -14.24 9.32 5.31
CA GLU A 7 -12.89 8.86 4.98
C GLU A 7 -12.29 8.04 6.12
N ILE A 8 -12.58 8.38 7.39
CA ILE A 8 -12.15 7.55 8.54
C ILE A 8 -12.77 6.15 8.43
N ILE A 9 -14.06 6.05 8.12
CA ILE A 9 -14.73 4.76 7.92
C ILE A 9 -14.06 3.99 6.78
N TYR A 10 -13.76 4.67 5.67
CA TYR A 10 -13.11 4.04 4.52
C TYR A 10 -11.69 3.56 4.81
N LEU A 11 -10.92 4.32 5.57
CA LEU A 11 -9.58 3.93 6.02
C LEU A 11 -9.65 2.70 6.94
N VAL A 12 -10.64 2.64 7.84
CA VAL A 12 -10.87 1.47 8.71
C VAL A 12 -11.24 0.24 7.88
N ILE A 13 -12.19 0.35 6.95
CA ILE A 13 -12.57 -0.76 6.06
C ILE A 13 -11.36 -1.23 5.25
N THR A 14 -10.60 -0.30 4.68
CA THR A 14 -9.38 -0.61 3.91
C THR A 14 -8.34 -1.32 4.77
N THR A 15 -8.13 -0.88 6.01
CA THR A 15 -7.24 -1.55 6.98
C THR A 15 -7.63 -3.01 7.20
N LEU A 16 -8.92 -3.26 7.44
CA LEU A 16 -9.43 -4.60 7.72
C LEU A 16 -9.36 -5.50 6.47
N VAL A 17 -9.72 -4.97 5.30
CA VAL A 17 -9.67 -5.72 4.04
C VAL A 17 -8.24 -6.05 3.65
N VAL A 18 -7.30 -5.09 3.71
CA VAL A 18 -5.87 -5.35 3.45
C VAL A 18 -5.32 -6.36 4.45
N GLY A 19 -5.62 -6.21 5.74
CA GLY A 19 -5.24 -7.18 6.76
C GLY A 19 -5.77 -8.58 6.47
N TYR A 20 -6.99 -8.69 5.95
CA TYR A 20 -7.55 -9.95 5.53
C TYR A 20 -6.82 -10.49 4.29
N ILE A 21 -6.65 -9.70 3.23
CA ILE A 21 -5.99 -10.13 1.98
C ILE A 21 -4.59 -10.71 2.25
N PHE A 22 -3.83 -10.07 3.14
CA PHE A 22 -2.48 -10.51 3.49
C PHE A 22 -2.41 -11.54 4.63
N SER A 23 -3.52 -11.85 5.31
CA SER A 23 -3.53 -12.91 6.33
C SER A 23 -3.45 -14.29 5.69
N GLY A 24 -2.58 -15.16 6.21
CA GLY A 24 -2.34 -16.49 5.67
C GLY A 24 -1.34 -16.55 4.49
N VAL A 25 -0.88 -15.42 3.96
CA VAL A 25 0.25 -15.38 3.00
C VAL A 25 1.55 -15.88 3.65
N ILE A 26 1.61 -15.81 4.98
CA ILE A 26 2.69 -16.37 5.79
C ILE A 26 2.48 -17.89 5.86
N LYS A 27 3.28 -18.64 5.09
CA LYS A 27 3.48 -20.07 5.37
C LYS A 27 4.28 -20.18 6.66
N ILE A 28 3.61 -20.31 7.80
CA ILE A 28 4.25 -20.82 9.01
C ILE A 28 4.81 -22.20 8.65
N PRO A 29 6.12 -22.47 8.78
CA PRO A 29 6.66 -23.80 8.56
C PRO A 29 5.90 -24.81 9.43
N ASN A 30 5.53 -25.98 8.89
CA ASN A 30 4.76 -27.05 9.56
C ASN A 30 3.23 -26.88 9.76
N LYS A 31 2.50 -26.16 8.88
CA LYS A 31 1.04 -26.31 8.80
C LYS A 31 0.56 -26.73 7.42
N ASP A 32 -0.21 -27.82 7.39
CA ASP A 32 -0.94 -28.29 6.21
C ASP A 32 -1.78 -27.16 5.61
N VAL A 33 -1.70 -27.02 4.28
CA VAL A 33 -2.46 -26.03 3.49
C VAL A 33 -3.97 -26.17 3.76
N LEU A 34 -4.45 -27.40 3.98
CA LEU A 34 -5.86 -27.70 4.29
C LEU A 34 -6.30 -27.20 5.68
N THR A 35 -5.37 -27.11 6.64
CA THR A 35 -5.64 -26.70 8.03
C THR A 35 -5.58 -25.18 8.19
N SER A 36 -4.74 -24.51 7.40
CA SER A 36 -4.69 -23.04 7.28
C SER A 36 -5.97 -22.46 6.67
N LEU A 37 -6.62 -23.19 5.75
CA LEU A 37 -7.87 -22.78 5.11
C LEU A 37 -9.13 -22.93 6.00
N LYS A 38 -9.12 -23.80 7.02
CA LYS A 38 -10.34 -24.16 7.79
C LYS A 38 -10.66 -23.25 8.98
N ARG A 39 -9.72 -22.42 9.46
CA ARG A 39 -9.97 -21.50 10.59
C ARG A 39 -9.25 -20.18 10.40
N PHE A 40 -9.99 -19.09 10.50
CA PHE A 40 -9.44 -17.74 10.54
C PHE A 40 -8.51 -17.60 11.76
N ASN A 41 -7.23 -17.29 11.52
CA ASN A 41 -6.24 -17.10 12.57
C ASN A 41 -6.11 -15.62 12.92
N TRP A 42 -6.55 -15.25 14.12
CA TRP A 42 -6.50 -13.86 14.61
C TRP A 42 -5.08 -13.31 14.72
N GLU A 43 -4.09 -14.13 15.05
CA GLU A 43 -2.71 -13.64 15.19
C GLU A 43 -2.09 -13.36 13.82
N GLU A 44 -2.32 -14.23 12.83
CA GLU A 44 -1.88 -13.98 11.44
C GLU A 44 -2.54 -12.72 10.88
N PHE A 45 -3.84 -12.53 11.15
CA PHE A 45 -4.53 -11.31 10.75
C PHE A 45 -3.94 -10.06 11.40
N LYS A 46 -3.70 -10.05 12.71
CA LYS A 46 -3.08 -8.89 13.39
C LYS A 46 -1.71 -8.56 12.81
N ILE A 47 -0.91 -9.58 12.52
CA ILE A 47 0.43 -9.39 11.93
C ILE A 47 0.31 -8.83 10.51
N ALA A 48 -0.60 -9.36 9.69
CA ALA A 48 -0.87 -8.85 8.36
C ALA A 48 -1.36 -7.39 8.37
N VAL A 49 -2.29 -7.04 9.27
CA VAL A 49 -2.74 -5.65 9.46
C VAL A 49 -1.55 -4.75 9.79
N LEU A 50 -0.75 -5.10 10.78
CA LEU A 50 0.39 -4.27 11.21
C LEU A 50 1.47 -4.15 10.13
N ALA A 51 1.67 -5.20 9.33
CA ALA A 51 2.72 -5.22 8.33
C ALA A 51 2.33 -4.53 7.01
N ALA A 52 1.09 -4.73 6.55
CA ALA A 52 0.64 -4.36 5.20
C ALA A 52 -0.19 -3.07 5.18
N ALA A 53 -1.17 -2.93 6.09
CA ALA A 53 -2.13 -1.83 6.03
C ALA A 53 -1.48 -0.43 6.13
N PRO A 54 -0.46 -0.20 7.01
CA PRO A 54 0.23 1.09 7.03
C PRO A 54 0.81 1.48 5.67
N GLY A 55 1.46 0.55 4.96
CA GLY A 55 2.07 0.84 3.66
C GLY A 55 1.05 1.33 2.63
N VAL A 56 -0.13 0.71 2.59
CA VAL A 56 -1.22 1.11 1.68
C VAL A 56 -1.88 2.41 2.11
N ILE A 57 -2.19 2.56 3.39
CA ILE A 57 -2.93 3.73 3.90
C ILE A 57 -2.06 4.98 3.82
N PHE A 58 -0.81 4.90 4.26
CA PHE A 58 0.08 6.06 4.22
C PHE A 58 0.49 6.40 2.78
N HIS A 59 0.52 5.43 1.84
CA HIS A 59 0.68 5.72 0.42
C HIS A 59 -0.43 6.64 -0.09
N GLU A 60 -1.68 6.26 0.12
CA GLU A 60 -2.84 7.05 -0.32
C GLU A 60 -2.91 8.40 0.41
N LEU A 61 -2.69 8.41 1.73
CA LEU A 61 -2.61 9.66 2.49
C LEU A 61 -1.44 10.56 2.05
N GLY A 62 -0.35 9.98 1.55
CA GLY A 62 0.77 10.71 0.95
C GLY A 62 0.32 11.54 -0.24
N HIS A 63 -0.39 10.91 -1.20
CA HIS A 63 -1.00 11.64 -2.32
C HIS A 63 -1.93 12.73 -1.82
N LYS A 64 -2.80 12.41 -0.85
CA LYS A 64 -3.78 13.36 -0.32
C LYS A 64 -3.13 14.58 0.32
N PHE A 65 -2.19 14.38 1.23
CA PHE A 65 -1.61 15.48 1.99
C PHE A 65 -0.75 16.40 1.11
N VAL A 66 -0.02 15.83 0.15
CA VAL A 66 0.72 16.64 -0.82
C VAL A 66 -0.23 17.40 -1.74
N ALA A 67 -1.31 16.78 -2.21
CA ALA A 67 -2.34 17.47 -2.99
C ALA A 67 -2.95 18.65 -2.22
N LEU A 68 -3.33 18.44 -0.96
CA LEU A 68 -3.88 19.49 -0.08
C LEU A 68 -2.87 20.61 0.17
N ALA A 69 -1.58 20.27 0.35
CA ALA A 69 -0.52 21.25 0.55
C ALA A 69 -0.32 22.15 -0.69
N PHE A 70 -0.56 21.62 -1.89
CA PHE A 70 -0.57 22.39 -3.14
C PHE A 70 -1.89 23.12 -3.41
N GLY A 71 -2.87 23.06 -2.50
CA GLY A 71 -4.16 23.72 -2.65
C GLY A 71 -5.18 22.96 -3.52
N PHE A 72 -4.89 21.72 -3.90
CA PHE A 72 -5.83 20.86 -4.62
C PHE A 72 -6.89 20.29 -3.68
N LYS A 73 -8.02 19.86 -4.25
CA LYS A 73 -9.03 19.07 -3.52
C LYS A 73 -8.67 17.60 -3.65
N ALA A 74 -8.59 16.90 -2.52
CA ALA A 74 -8.27 15.48 -2.48
C ALA A 74 -9.19 14.73 -1.50
N VAL A 75 -9.74 13.60 -1.93
CA VAL A 75 -10.67 12.77 -1.15
C VAL A 75 -10.29 11.30 -1.32
N PHE A 76 -10.12 10.60 -0.20
CA PHE A 76 -9.91 9.15 -0.17
C PHE A 76 -11.23 8.41 -0.38
N GLU A 77 -11.23 7.47 -1.31
CA GLU A 77 -12.38 6.67 -1.71
C GLU A 77 -12.00 5.18 -1.70
N ILE A 78 -12.96 4.33 -1.37
CA ILE A 78 -12.79 2.88 -1.54
C ILE A 78 -12.95 2.54 -3.02
N TRP A 79 -12.21 1.54 -3.48
CA TRP A 79 -12.46 0.88 -4.75
C TRP A 79 -13.04 -0.52 -4.52
N PRO A 80 -14.38 -0.69 -4.52
CA PRO A 80 -15.01 -1.95 -4.15
C PRO A 80 -14.59 -3.11 -5.06
N THR A 81 -14.43 -2.83 -6.36
CA THR A 81 -13.96 -3.82 -7.33
C THR A 81 -12.55 -4.31 -6.98
N GLY A 82 -11.65 -3.40 -6.62
CA GLY A 82 -10.30 -3.76 -6.19
C GLY A 82 -10.30 -4.64 -4.94
N MET A 83 -11.13 -4.29 -3.95
CA MET A 83 -11.31 -5.11 -2.74
C MET A 83 -11.85 -6.51 -3.05
N ILE A 84 -12.87 -6.63 -3.91
CA ILE A 84 -13.46 -7.91 -4.30
C ILE A 84 -12.42 -8.77 -5.02
N ILE A 85 -11.68 -8.20 -5.98
CA ILE A 85 -10.65 -8.95 -6.71
C ILE A 85 -9.55 -9.41 -5.72
N GLY A 86 -9.07 -8.53 -4.83
CA GLY A 86 -8.06 -8.90 -3.84
C GLY A 86 -8.51 -10.04 -2.92
N ILE A 87 -9.77 -10.03 -2.47
CA ILE A 87 -10.37 -11.12 -1.70
C ILE A 87 -10.48 -12.40 -2.53
N ALA A 88 -10.96 -12.31 -3.78
CA ALA A 88 -11.08 -13.46 -4.66
C ALA A 88 -9.71 -14.11 -4.93
N MET A 89 -8.67 -13.31 -5.20
CA MET A 89 -7.30 -13.79 -5.40
C MET A 89 -6.79 -14.55 -4.18
N LYS A 90 -7.03 -14.02 -2.97
CA LYS A 90 -6.71 -14.73 -1.73
C LYS A 90 -7.43 -16.08 -1.64
N VAL A 91 -8.75 -16.11 -1.85
CA VAL A 91 -9.56 -17.34 -1.75
C VAL A 91 -9.12 -18.38 -2.78
N LEU A 92 -8.71 -17.94 -3.97
CA LEU A 92 -8.21 -18.79 -5.04
C LEU A 92 -6.73 -19.20 -4.89
N ASN A 93 -6.05 -18.77 -3.82
CA ASN A 93 -4.60 -18.93 -3.62
C ASN A 93 -3.77 -18.43 -4.82
N ALA A 94 -4.27 -17.42 -5.53
CA ALA A 94 -3.56 -16.81 -6.64
C ALA A 94 -2.44 -15.90 -6.10
N PRO A 95 -1.36 -15.68 -6.88
CA PRO A 95 -0.35 -14.69 -6.52
C PRO A 95 -1.01 -13.32 -6.33
N LEU A 96 -0.91 -12.74 -5.14
CA LEU A 96 -1.51 -11.44 -4.86
C LEU A 96 -0.92 -10.39 -5.82
N MET A 97 -1.74 -9.91 -6.75
CA MET A 97 -1.42 -8.71 -7.52
C MET A 97 -1.62 -7.50 -6.61
N LEU A 98 -0.80 -6.48 -6.82
CA LEU A 98 -0.97 -5.20 -6.13
C LEU A 98 -2.19 -4.49 -6.69
N ILE A 99 -3.33 -4.79 -6.08
CA ILE A 99 -4.61 -4.18 -6.40
C ILE A 99 -4.89 -3.14 -5.34
N ALA A 100 -5.16 -1.92 -5.78
CA ALA A 100 -5.52 -0.83 -4.89
C ALA A 100 -6.88 -1.14 -4.22
N PRO A 101 -6.98 -1.19 -2.88
CA PRO A 101 -8.27 -1.36 -2.20
C PRO A 101 -9.05 -0.03 -2.13
N GLY A 102 -8.37 1.09 -2.30
CA GLY A 102 -8.90 2.44 -2.33
C GLY A 102 -7.96 3.34 -3.13
N TYR A 103 -8.37 4.57 -3.38
CA TYR A 103 -7.58 5.57 -4.11
C TYR A 103 -7.91 6.96 -3.60
N VAL A 104 -7.05 7.94 -3.90
CA VAL A 104 -7.34 9.36 -3.67
C VAL A 104 -7.75 10.04 -4.97
N SER A 105 -8.99 10.53 -5.00
CA SER A 105 -9.50 11.40 -6.06
C SER A 105 -8.96 12.81 -5.86
N ILE A 106 -8.21 13.32 -6.85
CA ILE A 106 -7.60 14.65 -6.83
C ILE A 106 -8.23 15.52 -7.92
N SER A 107 -8.69 16.72 -7.56
CA SER A 107 -9.29 17.68 -8.48
C SER A 107 -8.76 19.11 -8.27
N GLY A 108 -8.83 19.92 -9.33
CA GLY A 108 -8.32 21.29 -9.33
C GLY A 108 -6.82 21.40 -9.65
N THR A 109 -6.24 20.39 -10.30
CA THR A 109 -4.84 20.41 -10.74
C THR A 109 -4.72 20.96 -12.17
N SER A 110 -3.89 21.99 -12.36
CA SER A 110 -3.56 22.55 -13.68
C SER A 110 -2.05 22.59 -13.94
N ASN A 111 -1.22 22.44 -12.89
CA ASN A 111 0.23 22.45 -13.01
C ASN A 111 0.78 21.00 -13.07
N PRO A 112 1.32 20.56 -14.23
CA PRO A 112 1.81 19.19 -14.41
C PRO A 112 2.93 18.79 -13.45
N TYR A 113 3.78 19.74 -13.03
CA TYR A 113 4.87 19.47 -12.09
C TYR A 113 4.34 19.16 -10.69
N LEU A 114 3.38 19.96 -10.20
CA LEU A 114 2.74 19.72 -8.90
C LEU A 114 1.93 18.42 -8.90
N PHE A 115 1.28 18.11 -10.02
CA PHE A 115 0.59 16.84 -10.20
C PHE A 115 1.56 15.65 -10.11
N SER A 116 2.73 15.76 -10.73
CA SER A 116 3.76 14.71 -10.73
C SER A 116 4.38 14.51 -9.36
N LEU A 117 4.66 15.59 -8.63
CA LEU A 117 5.11 15.52 -7.23
C LEU A 117 4.06 14.89 -6.32
N THR A 118 2.78 15.21 -6.56
CA THR A 118 1.65 14.59 -5.84
C THR A 118 1.56 13.09 -6.14
N ALA A 119 1.71 12.69 -7.39
CA ALA A 119 1.76 11.30 -7.80
C ALA A 119 3.00 10.56 -7.25
N PHE A 120 4.11 11.25 -6.98
CA PHE A 120 5.28 10.61 -6.37
C PHE A 120 5.14 10.43 -4.86
N ALA A 121 4.27 11.21 -4.20
CA ALA A 121 4.13 11.20 -2.75
C ALA A 121 3.77 9.82 -2.18
N GLY A 122 2.85 9.09 -2.81
CA GLY A 122 2.51 7.72 -2.41
C GLY A 122 3.68 6.75 -2.54
N PRO A 123 4.29 6.58 -3.73
CA PRO A 123 5.49 5.77 -3.89
C PRO A 123 6.62 6.13 -2.92
N PHE A 124 6.84 7.42 -2.66
CA PHE A 124 7.85 7.86 -1.70
C PHE A 124 7.58 7.32 -0.28
N ILE A 125 6.32 7.29 0.16
CA ILE A 125 5.96 6.65 1.43
C ILE A 125 6.32 5.16 1.41
N ASN A 126 5.99 4.41 0.36
CA ASN A 126 6.39 3.00 0.30
C ASN A 126 7.90 2.82 0.30
N LEU A 127 8.66 3.72 -0.33
CA LEU A 127 10.11 3.70 -0.26
C LEU A 127 10.60 3.83 1.20
N LEU A 128 10.01 4.72 2.01
CA LEU A 128 10.35 4.84 3.43
C LEU A 128 10.01 3.57 4.21
N PHE A 129 8.82 3.00 3.99
CA PHE A 129 8.39 1.74 4.61
C PHE A 129 9.15 0.51 4.11
N TRP A 130 9.91 0.62 3.01
CA TRP A 130 10.85 -0.39 2.57
C TRP A 130 12.22 -0.20 3.23
N ILE A 131 12.81 0.99 3.11
CA ILE A 131 14.18 1.26 3.53
C ILE A 131 14.32 1.26 5.05
N ILE A 132 13.38 1.83 5.80
CA ILE A 132 13.49 1.91 7.26
C ILE A 132 13.54 0.51 7.91
N PRO A 133 12.59 -0.41 7.64
CA PRO A 133 12.70 -1.77 8.16
C PRO A 133 13.95 -2.52 7.68
N MET A 134 14.39 -2.30 6.45
CA MET A 134 15.65 -2.89 5.95
C MET A 134 16.85 -2.45 6.79
N LEU A 135 17.00 -1.15 7.04
CA LEU A 135 18.08 -0.62 7.88
C LEU A 135 17.99 -1.15 9.33
N ILE A 136 16.78 -1.26 9.88
CA ILE A 136 16.57 -1.83 11.22
C ILE A 136 17.04 -3.29 11.25
N LEU A 137 16.74 -4.08 10.22
CA LEU A 137 17.12 -5.49 10.13
C LEU A 137 18.64 -5.67 9.95
N ASP A 138 19.27 -4.84 9.12
CA ASP A 138 20.68 -4.99 8.75
C ASP A 138 21.64 -4.46 9.81
N TYR A 139 21.28 -3.38 10.52
CA TYR A 139 22.19 -2.67 11.44
C TYR A 139 21.88 -2.87 12.92
N SER A 140 20.77 -3.51 13.26
CA SER A 140 20.44 -3.74 14.67
C SER A 140 21.25 -4.89 15.25
N LYS A 141 22.03 -4.58 16.29
CA LYS A 141 22.70 -5.59 17.13
C LYS A 141 21.72 -6.30 18.10
N LYS A 142 20.45 -5.88 18.14
CA LYS A 142 19.43 -6.39 19.06
C LYS A 142 18.77 -7.64 18.47
N LYS A 143 18.63 -8.69 19.28
CA LYS A 143 17.75 -9.81 18.93
C LYS A 143 16.28 -9.38 19.08
N TYR A 144 15.56 -9.28 17.98
CA TYR A 144 14.12 -9.05 17.97
C TYR A 144 13.36 -10.35 18.24
N SER A 145 12.13 -10.23 18.75
CA SER A 145 11.22 -11.38 18.81
C SER A 145 10.89 -11.87 17.40
N GLU A 146 10.53 -13.15 17.26
CA GLU A 146 10.10 -13.75 15.99
C GLU A 146 8.95 -12.95 15.35
N LYS A 147 7.97 -12.52 16.17
CA LYS A 147 6.84 -11.70 15.72
C LYS A 147 7.28 -10.34 15.15
N THR A 148 8.20 -9.65 15.84
CA THR A 148 8.73 -8.36 15.36
C THR A 148 9.53 -8.54 14.07
N MET A 149 10.35 -9.59 13.99
CA MET A 149 11.12 -9.94 12.80
C MET A 149 10.19 -10.16 11.60
N MET A 150 9.12 -10.92 11.81
CA MET A 150 8.13 -11.19 10.77
C MET A 150 7.42 -9.93 10.28
N ILE A 151 7.00 -9.04 11.20
CA ILE A 151 6.38 -7.75 10.83
C ILE A 151 7.36 -6.91 10.00
N LEU A 152 8.62 -6.75 10.45
CA LEU A 152 9.62 -5.96 9.74
C LEU A 152 9.91 -6.51 8.34
N LEU A 153 10.09 -7.83 8.21
CA LEU A 153 10.34 -8.48 6.92
C LEU A 153 9.15 -8.32 5.97
N MET A 154 7.92 -8.51 6.46
CA MET A 154 6.72 -8.35 5.65
C MET A 154 6.51 -6.90 5.22
N THR A 155 6.64 -5.94 6.15
CA THR A 155 6.55 -4.51 5.81
C THR A 155 7.58 -4.14 4.75
N LYS A 156 8.83 -4.59 4.91
CA LYS A 156 9.90 -4.39 3.94
C LYS A 156 9.52 -4.90 2.55
N GLU A 157 9.12 -6.17 2.46
CA GLU A 157 8.85 -6.84 1.17
C GLU A 157 7.60 -6.30 0.48
N ILE A 158 6.51 -6.07 1.21
CA ILE A 158 5.27 -5.52 0.65
C ILE A 158 5.52 -4.13 0.09
N ASN A 159 6.17 -3.25 0.88
CA ASN A 159 6.39 -1.87 0.46
C ASN A 159 7.44 -1.76 -0.65
N LYS A 160 8.44 -2.64 -0.70
CA LYS A 160 9.37 -2.74 -1.82
C LYS A 160 8.62 -2.98 -3.13
N TRP A 161 7.74 -3.98 -3.15
CA TRP A 161 6.95 -4.27 -4.34
C TRP A 161 5.99 -3.12 -4.67
N MET A 162 5.29 -2.56 -3.68
CA MET A 162 4.43 -1.39 -3.89
C MET A 162 5.17 -0.22 -4.52
N PHE A 163 6.37 0.11 -4.04
CA PHE A 163 7.21 1.15 -4.64
C PHE A 163 7.59 0.81 -6.08
N LEU A 164 8.13 -0.38 -6.32
CA LEU A 164 8.61 -0.78 -7.65
C LEU A 164 7.47 -0.78 -8.68
N PHE A 165 6.32 -1.37 -8.35
CA PHE A 165 5.18 -1.42 -9.26
C PHE A 165 4.57 -0.04 -9.49
N ASN A 166 4.35 0.76 -8.44
CA ASN A 166 3.78 2.10 -8.62
C ASN A 166 4.73 3.10 -9.29
N MET A 167 6.02 2.77 -9.49
CA MET A 167 6.95 3.59 -10.27
C MET A 167 7.02 3.20 -11.75
N ILE A 168 6.33 2.14 -12.18
CA ILE A 168 6.27 1.75 -13.60
C ILE A 168 5.46 2.81 -14.39
N PRO A 169 5.96 3.32 -15.54
CA PRO A 169 5.28 4.34 -16.35
C PRO A 169 4.10 3.79 -17.17
N ILE A 170 3.21 3.00 -16.58
CA ILE A 170 2.07 2.39 -17.26
C ILE A 170 0.78 2.73 -16.50
N PRO A 171 -0.21 3.41 -17.11
CA PRO A 171 -1.50 3.64 -16.46
C PRO A 171 -2.16 2.31 -16.04
N PRO A 172 -2.83 2.25 -14.88
CA PRO A 172 -3.19 3.36 -13.99
C PRO A 172 -2.14 3.73 -12.91
N LEU A 173 -0.95 3.12 -12.94
CA LEU A 173 0.07 3.24 -11.89
C LEU A 173 0.58 4.69 -11.76
N ASP A 174 1.09 5.06 -10.59
CA ASP A 174 1.50 6.45 -10.33
C ASP A 174 2.69 6.89 -11.18
N GLY A 175 3.58 5.96 -11.52
CA GLY A 175 4.75 6.20 -12.35
C GLY A 175 4.41 6.80 -13.70
N SER A 176 3.23 6.49 -14.26
CA SER A 176 2.77 7.08 -15.51
C SER A 176 2.49 8.58 -15.37
N LYS A 177 2.11 9.03 -14.17
CA LYS A 177 1.86 10.43 -13.84
C LYS A 177 3.15 11.14 -13.40
N VAL A 178 3.99 10.45 -12.62
CA VAL A 178 5.29 10.98 -12.14
C VAL A 178 6.22 11.33 -13.30
N LEU A 179 6.26 10.46 -14.32
CA LEU A 179 7.17 10.63 -15.45
C LEU A 179 6.54 11.40 -16.63
N TYR A 180 5.26 11.77 -16.53
CA TYR A 180 4.51 12.45 -17.60
C TYR A 180 5.18 13.75 -18.10
N PRO A 181 5.67 14.67 -17.23
CA PRO A 181 6.33 15.89 -17.69
C PRO A 181 7.64 15.61 -18.42
N LEU A 182 8.37 14.55 -18.05
CA LEU A 182 9.63 14.18 -18.68
C LEU A 182 9.41 13.74 -20.13
N PHE A 183 8.40 12.89 -20.38
CA PHE A 183 8.05 12.49 -21.74
C PHE A 183 7.54 13.67 -22.58
N GLY A 184 6.73 14.56 -21.98
CA GLY A 184 6.29 15.78 -22.66
C GLY A 184 7.43 16.74 -23.03
N SER A 185 8.48 16.81 -22.20
CA SER A 185 9.64 17.69 -22.45
C SER A 185 10.69 17.10 -23.41
N LEU A 186 10.73 15.77 -23.57
CA LEU A 186 11.71 15.08 -24.42
C LEU A 186 11.18 14.82 -25.84
N PHE A 187 9.86 14.79 -26.02
CA PHE A 187 9.21 14.42 -27.29
C PHE A 187 8.20 15.46 -27.81
N GLY A 188 8.06 16.60 -27.13
CA GLY A 188 7.21 17.73 -27.54
C GLY A 188 8.05 18.94 -27.91
#